data_AF-V5I983-F1
#
_entry.id   AF-V5I983-F1
#
_cell.length_a   1.000
_cell.length_b   1.000
_cell.length_c   1.000
_cell.angle_alpha   90.00
_cell.angle_beta   90.00
_cell.angle_gamma   90.00
#
_symmetry.space_group_name_H-M   'P 1'
#
loop_
_entity.id
_entity.type
_entity.pdbx_description
1 polymer ?
#
loop_
_entity_poly.entity_id
_entity_poly.type
_entity_poly.pdbx_seq_one_letter_code
_entity_poly.pdbx_strand_id
1 'polypeptide(L)'
;MGTAVSRNLDISSNEYCLKFAGKETIIPNDPFWNRFLAFNITPPTTTNDQLALESRLEPICQEFLKNNLHSGNLGSIIHLFLIKSTELLSATNTDARLFNWQLFNTLFTIRCALKFLSETTTEEQLIEHIEFKGSGNTFESFVGALVGIIVDVPINNQTYLIHLEAVTCLLVFLSIQIHSGRRSDQSNVYRVIMKGKHVIHAPVLIRSLLTNFINQEKLPPGYGGGHGHSIVLGLASDLWSILTFSRKSSEELTVPDQNDFQLTPLATQSLLLILVLVHHWTTQSNPYRSSLFSCLNSLDNSPVPPSNASSLFKVDFNALYLTLCKKASGDAATLLLYLLLHRNSTFKRHLLSRMDLEQLIIPILKTLYNAPNSNSHHIYMSLIILLILSEDDSFK
;
A
#
# COMPACT_ATOMS: atom_id res chain seq x y z
N MET A 1 -16.75 -21.09 11.46
CA MET A 1 -17.73 -21.63 10.51
C MET A 1 -17.40 -21.06 9.15
N GLY A 2 -17.10 -21.92 8.17
CA GLY A 2 -16.58 -21.58 6.85
C GLY A 2 -15.86 -22.80 6.28
N THR A 3 -16.60 -23.67 5.60
CA THR A 3 -16.11 -24.97 5.05
C THR A 3 -15.76 -24.89 3.57
N ALA A 4 -15.98 -23.76 2.90
CA ALA A 4 -15.88 -23.66 1.44
C ALA A 4 -14.43 -23.64 0.92
N VAL A 5 -13.48 -23.10 1.69
CA VAL A 5 -12.04 -23.14 1.37
C VAL A 5 -11.26 -23.35 2.67
N SER A 6 -11.00 -24.60 3.01
CA SER A 6 -10.14 -24.99 4.15
C SER A 6 -8.68 -24.70 3.81
N ARG A 7 -7.85 -24.39 4.83
CA ARG A 7 -6.39 -24.15 4.70
C ARG A 7 -5.64 -25.21 3.86
N ASN A 8 -6.17 -26.43 3.78
CA ASN A 8 -5.54 -27.61 3.19
C ASN A 8 -6.21 -28.14 1.92
N LEU A 9 -7.21 -27.45 1.35
CA LEU A 9 -7.78 -27.86 0.06
C LEU A 9 -6.93 -27.30 -1.08
N ASP A 10 -6.69 -28.13 -2.10
CA ASP A 10 -6.14 -27.69 -3.37
C ASP A 10 -7.09 -26.63 -3.94
N ILE A 11 -6.62 -25.38 -3.98
CA ILE A 11 -7.42 -24.25 -4.44
C ILE A 11 -7.82 -24.48 -5.91
N SER A 12 -6.94 -25.12 -6.68
CA SER A 12 -7.14 -25.53 -8.07
C SER A 12 -8.32 -26.47 -8.30
N SER A 13 -8.71 -27.27 -7.31
CA SER A 13 -9.87 -28.18 -7.41
C SER A 13 -11.13 -27.62 -6.74
N ASN A 14 -11.11 -26.37 -6.28
CA ASN A 14 -12.24 -25.79 -5.57
C ASN A 14 -13.35 -25.36 -6.54
N GLU A 15 -14.54 -25.96 -6.39
CA GLU A 15 -15.70 -25.68 -7.24
C GLU A 15 -16.08 -24.19 -7.28
N TYR A 16 -15.93 -23.46 -6.17
CA TYR A 16 -16.26 -22.04 -6.12
C TYR A 16 -15.22 -21.19 -6.87
N CYS A 17 -13.93 -21.53 -6.75
CA CYS A 17 -12.86 -20.86 -7.50
C CYS A 17 -12.97 -21.14 -9.00
N LEU A 18 -13.26 -22.39 -9.39
CA LEU A 18 -13.50 -22.77 -10.78
C LEU A 18 -14.75 -22.08 -11.34
N LYS A 19 -15.83 -21.97 -10.56
CA LYS A 19 -17.02 -21.23 -10.99
C LYS A 19 -16.73 -19.73 -11.18
N PHE A 20 -15.93 -19.12 -10.30
CA PHE A 20 -15.50 -17.73 -10.45
C PHE A 20 -14.63 -17.51 -11.71
N ALA A 21 -13.71 -18.44 -11.99
CA ALA A 21 -12.87 -18.43 -13.20
C ALA A 21 -13.58 -18.94 -14.47
N GLY A 22 -14.80 -19.44 -14.34
CA GLY A 22 -15.57 -20.05 -15.41
C GLY A 22 -16.20 -19.06 -16.37
N LYS A 23 -16.97 -19.62 -17.32
CA LYS A 23 -17.70 -18.87 -18.37
C LYS A 23 -19.06 -18.35 -17.90
N GLU A 24 -19.58 -18.85 -16.78
CA GLU A 24 -20.86 -18.42 -16.23
C GLU A 24 -20.75 -17.00 -15.65
N THR A 25 -21.67 -16.12 -16.05
CA THR A 25 -21.78 -14.78 -15.48
C THR A 25 -22.42 -14.85 -14.11
N ILE A 26 -21.73 -14.31 -13.10
CA ILE A 26 -22.19 -14.22 -11.72
C ILE A 26 -22.61 -12.78 -11.42
N ILE A 27 -23.89 -12.56 -11.15
CA ILE A 27 -24.45 -11.22 -10.91
C ILE A 27 -24.01 -10.73 -9.50
N PRO A 28 -23.81 -9.43 -9.25
CA PRO A 28 -23.40 -8.92 -7.93
C PRO A 28 -24.31 -9.35 -6.75
N ASN A 29 -25.61 -9.55 -6.99
CA ASN A 29 -26.58 -9.94 -5.96
C ASN A 29 -26.73 -11.47 -5.79
N ASP A 30 -25.89 -12.26 -6.45
CA ASP A 30 -26.00 -13.72 -6.41
C ASP A 30 -25.61 -14.29 -5.02
N PRO A 31 -26.39 -15.22 -4.44
CA PRO A 31 -26.04 -15.88 -3.17
C PRO A 31 -24.72 -16.65 -3.22
N PHE A 32 -24.19 -16.94 -4.40
CA PHE A 32 -22.84 -17.46 -4.63
C PHE A 32 -21.79 -16.68 -3.83
N TRP A 33 -21.84 -15.35 -3.84
CA TRP A 33 -20.83 -14.51 -3.18
C TRP A 33 -20.75 -14.76 -1.68
N ASN A 34 -21.88 -15.03 -1.03
CA ASN A 34 -21.91 -15.32 0.40
C ASN A 34 -21.18 -16.63 0.75
N ARG A 35 -21.18 -17.61 -0.16
CA ARG A 35 -20.49 -18.89 0.04
C ARG A 35 -19.04 -18.81 -0.41
N PHE A 36 -18.78 -18.20 -1.56
CA PHE A 36 -17.44 -18.02 -2.11
C PHE A 36 -16.56 -17.19 -1.19
N LEU A 37 -17.08 -16.07 -0.66
CA LEU A 37 -16.33 -15.15 0.21
C LEU A 37 -16.32 -15.58 1.68
N ALA A 38 -16.89 -16.74 2.03
CA ALA A 38 -16.87 -17.27 3.40
C ALA A 38 -15.64 -18.14 3.70
N PHE A 39 -14.52 -17.90 3.01
CA PHE A 39 -13.26 -18.61 3.24
C PHE A 39 -12.48 -18.04 4.43
N ASN A 40 -11.73 -18.91 5.10
CA ASN A 40 -10.84 -18.51 6.18
C ASN A 40 -9.38 -18.76 5.78
N ILE A 41 -8.82 -17.81 5.02
CA ILE A 41 -7.43 -17.83 4.59
C ILE A 41 -6.64 -16.92 5.52
N THR A 42 -5.48 -17.40 5.99
CA THR A 42 -4.47 -16.53 6.58
C THR A 42 -3.75 -15.84 5.42
N PRO A 43 -3.81 -14.50 5.33
CA PRO A 43 -3.11 -13.78 4.28
C PRO A 43 -1.63 -14.19 4.28
N PRO A 44 -1.01 -14.34 3.10
CA PRO A 44 0.33 -14.86 2.95
C PRO A 44 1.30 -13.99 3.71
N THR A 45 2.04 -14.62 4.63
CA THR A 45 2.80 -13.88 5.62
C THR A 45 4.23 -13.63 5.17
N THR A 46 4.81 -14.59 4.49
CA THR A 46 6.18 -14.57 3.98
C THR A 46 6.20 -14.35 2.47
N THR A 47 7.33 -13.92 1.90
CA THR A 47 7.53 -13.94 0.44
C THR A 47 7.35 -15.35 -0.11
N ASN A 48 7.80 -16.37 0.62
CA ASN A 48 7.62 -17.77 0.24
C ASN A 48 6.14 -18.19 0.30
N ASP A 49 5.39 -17.70 1.29
CA ASP A 49 3.94 -17.96 1.36
C ASP A 49 3.19 -17.29 0.21
N GLN A 50 3.64 -16.09 -0.19
CA GLN A 50 3.07 -15.36 -1.31
C GLN A 50 3.33 -16.08 -2.63
N LEU A 51 4.57 -16.52 -2.86
CA LEU A 51 4.94 -17.32 -4.04
C LEU A 51 4.19 -18.66 -4.08
N ALA A 52 4.05 -19.32 -2.92
CA ALA A 52 3.28 -20.56 -2.80
C ALA A 52 1.79 -20.34 -3.10
N LEU A 53 1.21 -19.22 -2.63
CA LEU A 53 -0.17 -18.86 -2.93
C LEU A 53 -0.35 -18.57 -4.43
N GLU A 54 0.57 -17.82 -5.04
CA GLU A 54 0.55 -17.52 -6.47
C GLU A 54 0.63 -18.77 -7.32
N SER A 55 1.57 -19.66 -7.03
CA SER A 55 1.71 -20.95 -7.73
C SER A 55 0.43 -21.79 -7.63
N ARG A 56 -0.27 -21.75 -6.48
CA ARG A 56 -1.56 -22.46 -6.31
C ARG A 56 -2.72 -21.81 -7.06
N LEU A 57 -2.70 -20.48 -7.20
CA LEU A 57 -3.75 -19.72 -7.88
C LEU A 57 -3.55 -19.67 -9.40
N GLU A 58 -2.31 -19.81 -9.87
CA GLU A 58 -1.94 -19.66 -11.28
C GLU A 58 -2.83 -20.45 -12.26
N PRO A 59 -3.15 -21.75 -12.05
CA PRO A 59 -4.02 -22.49 -12.97
C PRO A 59 -5.42 -21.87 -13.12
N ILE A 60 -6.00 -21.41 -12.00
CA ILE A 60 -7.33 -20.79 -11.96
C ILE A 60 -7.27 -19.40 -12.59
N CYS A 61 -6.22 -18.64 -12.30
CA CYS A 61 -6.00 -17.33 -12.87
C CYS A 61 -5.82 -17.37 -14.39
N GLN A 62 -5.18 -18.42 -14.93
CA GLN A 62 -5.06 -18.66 -16.37
C GLN A 62 -6.42 -18.95 -17.01
N GLU A 63 -7.29 -19.72 -16.36
CA GLU A 63 -8.67 -19.91 -16.84
C GLU A 63 -9.50 -18.62 -16.75
N PHE A 64 -9.35 -17.90 -15.64
CA PHE A 64 -10.01 -16.61 -15.41
C PHE A 64 -9.63 -15.58 -16.48
N LEU A 65 -8.35 -15.49 -16.86
CA LEU A 65 -7.90 -14.62 -17.94
C LEU A 65 -8.61 -14.92 -19.27
N LYS A 66 -8.81 -16.19 -19.61
CA LYS A 66 -9.49 -16.59 -20.86
C LYS A 66 -10.99 -16.30 -20.83
N ASN A 67 -11.62 -16.47 -19.66
CA ASN A 67 -13.08 -16.46 -19.55
C ASN A 67 -13.67 -15.13 -19.06
N ASN A 68 -12.90 -14.26 -18.38
CA ASN A 68 -13.45 -13.05 -17.76
C ASN A 68 -14.04 -12.07 -18.78
N LEU A 69 -13.46 -11.97 -19.99
CA LEU A 69 -14.03 -11.20 -21.12
C LEU A 69 -15.29 -11.83 -21.72
N HIS A 70 -15.81 -12.90 -21.13
CA HIS A 70 -17.13 -13.47 -21.45
C HIS A 70 -18.05 -13.41 -20.22
N SER A 71 -17.56 -13.85 -19.06
CA SER A 71 -18.34 -13.95 -17.83
C SER A 71 -18.57 -12.59 -17.16
N GLY A 72 -17.58 -11.68 -17.14
CA GLY A 72 -17.66 -10.40 -16.43
C GLY A 72 -17.63 -10.53 -14.91
N ASN A 73 -17.03 -11.60 -14.40
CA ASN A 73 -17.00 -11.90 -12.96
C ASN A 73 -16.11 -10.91 -12.19
N LEU A 74 -15.04 -10.36 -12.80
CA LEU A 74 -14.21 -9.31 -12.18
C LEU A 74 -15.01 -8.03 -11.91
N GLY A 75 -15.71 -7.52 -12.92
CA GLY A 75 -16.55 -6.33 -12.77
C GLY A 75 -17.66 -6.55 -11.72
N SER A 76 -18.19 -7.76 -11.67
CA SER A 76 -19.26 -8.12 -10.71
C SER A 76 -18.79 -8.14 -9.26
N ILE A 77 -17.60 -8.72 -8.97
CA ILE A 77 -17.03 -8.68 -7.62
C ILE A 77 -16.58 -7.27 -7.22
N ILE A 78 -16.08 -6.46 -8.17
CA ILE A 78 -15.75 -5.05 -7.91
C ILE A 78 -17.02 -4.27 -7.57
N HIS A 79 -18.11 -4.47 -8.30
CA HIS A 79 -19.39 -3.83 -7.99
C HIS A 79 -19.93 -4.25 -6.61
N LEU A 80 -19.80 -5.52 -6.24
CA LEU A 80 -20.13 -6.00 -4.89
C LEU A 80 -19.29 -5.30 -3.82
N PHE A 81 -17.99 -5.13 -4.06
CA PHE A 81 -17.10 -4.38 -3.19
C PHE A 81 -17.53 -2.91 -3.07
N LEU A 82 -17.89 -2.25 -4.17
CA LEU A 82 -18.36 -0.87 -4.15
C LEU A 82 -19.59 -0.71 -3.25
N ILE A 83 -20.60 -1.58 -3.40
CA ILE A 83 -21.79 -1.59 -2.52
C ILE A 83 -21.37 -1.74 -1.05
N LYS A 84 -20.60 -2.79 -0.73
CA LYS A 84 -20.15 -3.04 0.65
C LYS A 84 -19.26 -1.91 1.21
N SER A 85 -18.47 -1.24 0.39
CA SER A 85 -17.66 -0.10 0.82
C SER A 85 -18.52 1.10 1.21
N THR A 86 -19.60 1.37 0.46
CA THR A 86 -20.55 2.44 0.82
C THR A 86 -21.33 2.12 2.09
N GLU A 87 -21.66 0.84 2.31
CA GLU A 87 -22.24 0.37 3.58
C GLU A 87 -21.27 0.53 4.75
N LEU A 88 -19.98 0.21 4.57
CA LEU A 88 -18.96 0.39 5.60
C LEU A 88 -18.84 1.87 6.02
N LEU A 89 -18.84 2.78 5.04
CA LEU A 89 -18.72 4.22 5.27
C LEU A 89 -19.97 4.84 5.92
N SER A 90 -21.14 4.20 5.79
CA SER A 90 -22.40 4.69 6.35
C SER A 90 -22.82 3.99 7.66
N ALA A 91 -22.26 2.83 7.96
CA ALA A 91 -22.61 2.05 9.13
C ALA A 91 -22.08 2.65 10.44
N THR A 92 -22.95 2.81 11.44
CA THR A 92 -22.64 3.47 12.71
C THR A 92 -22.38 2.55 13.91
N ASN A 93 -22.61 1.24 13.86
CA ASN A 93 -22.14 0.18 14.80
C ASN A 93 -23.07 -1.06 14.76
N THR A 94 -22.88 -2.01 13.84
CA THR A 94 -23.62 -3.30 13.89
C THR A 94 -22.69 -4.44 13.55
N ASP A 95 -22.62 -5.46 14.42
CA ASP A 95 -21.90 -6.75 14.29
C ASP A 95 -20.83 -6.81 13.18
N ALA A 96 -19.89 -5.88 13.26
CA ALA A 96 -19.03 -5.52 12.14
C ALA A 96 -18.05 -6.63 11.77
N ARG A 97 -17.88 -7.65 12.62
CA ARG A 97 -16.87 -8.70 12.41
C ARG A 97 -17.13 -9.56 11.18
N LEU A 98 -18.36 -10.06 10.98
CA LEU A 98 -18.67 -10.90 9.82
C LEU A 98 -18.65 -10.08 8.53
N PHE A 99 -19.19 -8.88 8.60
CA PHE A 99 -19.21 -7.94 7.49
C PHE A 99 -17.80 -7.52 7.05
N ASN A 100 -16.97 -7.06 8.00
CA ASN A 100 -15.58 -6.67 7.75
C ASN A 100 -14.75 -7.83 7.24
N TRP A 101 -14.99 -9.05 7.74
CA TRP A 101 -14.33 -10.26 7.25
C TRP A 101 -14.70 -10.58 5.80
N GLN A 102 -15.99 -10.53 5.44
CA GLN A 102 -16.41 -10.71 4.06
C GLN A 102 -15.87 -9.60 3.14
N LEU A 103 -15.83 -8.35 3.61
CA LEU A 103 -15.30 -7.23 2.85
C LEU A 103 -13.79 -7.38 2.60
N PHE A 104 -13.04 -7.79 3.62
CA PHE A 104 -11.63 -8.18 3.47
C PHE A 104 -11.46 -9.29 2.43
N ASN A 105 -12.22 -10.39 2.53
CA ASN A 105 -12.13 -11.50 1.59
C ASN A 105 -12.47 -11.07 0.15
N THR A 106 -13.42 -10.15 -0.02
CA THR A 106 -13.77 -9.57 -1.32
C THR A 106 -12.58 -8.82 -1.90
N LEU A 107 -12.00 -7.92 -1.12
CA LEU A 107 -10.88 -7.10 -1.55
C LEU A 107 -9.61 -7.93 -1.81
N PHE A 108 -9.34 -8.93 -0.97
CA PHE A 108 -8.24 -9.88 -1.16
C PHE A 108 -8.38 -10.69 -2.46
N THR A 109 -9.59 -11.14 -2.77
CA THR A 109 -9.86 -11.87 -4.02
C THR A 109 -9.65 -10.96 -5.23
N ILE A 110 -10.16 -9.73 -5.17
CA ILE A 110 -9.93 -8.70 -6.20
C ILE A 110 -8.43 -8.46 -6.36
N ARG A 111 -7.68 -8.27 -5.27
CA ARG A 111 -6.24 -8.06 -5.30
C ARG A 111 -5.51 -9.21 -6.02
N CYS A 112 -5.84 -10.46 -5.69
CA CYS A 112 -5.18 -11.62 -6.31
C CYS A 112 -5.42 -11.64 -7.83
N ALA A 113 -6.66 -11.39 -8.27
CA ALA A 113 -6.99 -11.32 -9.69
C ALA A 113 -6.29 -10.16 -10.39
N LEU A 114 -6.32 -8.96 -9.79
CA LEU A 114 -5.67 -7.77 -10.34
C LEU A 114 -4.15 -7.91 -10.42
N LYS A 115 -3.53 -8.49 -9.38
CA LYS A 115 -2.09 -8.77 -9.37
C LYS A 115 -1.72 -9.63 -10.58
N PHE A 116 -2.37 -10.79 -10.72
CA PHE A 116 -2.09 -11.69 -11.84
C PHE A 116 -2.30 -11.01 -13.20
N LEU A 117 -3.40 -10.27 -13.38
CA LEU A 117 -3.66 -9.55 -14.63
C LEU A 117 -2.60 -8.46 -14.89
N SER A 118 -2.15 -7.75 -13.86
CA SER A 118 -1.12 -6.71 -14.00
C SER A 118 0.26 -7.24 -14.39
N GLU A 119 0.53 -8.52 -14.12
CA GLU A 119 1.79 -9.20 -14.45
C GLU A 119 1.72 -9.90 -15.81
N THR A 120 0.52 -10.30 -16.26
CA THR A 120 0.33 -11.13 -17.47
C THR A 120 -0.21 -10.37 -18.68
N THR A 121 -0.88 -9.22 -18.48
CA THR A 121 -1.56 -8.48 -19.54
C THR A 121 -1.05 -7.05 -19.67
N THR A 122 -1.37 -6.38 -20.79
CA THR A 122 -1.08 -4.95 -20.92
C THR A 122 -2.05 -4.11 -20.10
N GLU A 123 -1.70 -2.85 -19.85
CA GLU A 123 -2.57 -1.92 -19.12
C GLU A 123 -3.95 -1.74 -19.79
N GLU A 124 -4.01 -1.71 -21.13
CA GLU A 124 -5.29 -1.62 -21.85
C GLU A 124 -6.17 -2.83 -21.58
N GLN A 125 -5.58 -4.03 -21.63
CA GLN A 125 -6.29 -5.28 -21.38
C GLN A 125 -6.74 -5.37 -19.93
N LEU A 126 -5.90 -4.97 -18.96
CA LEU A 126 -6.31 -4.92 -17.56
C LEU A 126 -7.56 -4.06 -17.37
N ILE A 127 -7.59 -2.87 -17.97
CA ILE A 127 -8.75 -1.96 -17.89
C ILE A 127 -9.96 -2.57 -18.60
N GLU A 128 -9.76 -3.20 -19.76
CA GLU A 128 -10.83 -3.92 -20.48
C GLU A 128 -11.45 -5.02 -19.60
N HIS A 129 -10.64 -5.79 -18.88
CA HIS A 129 -11.10 -6.83 -17.96
C HIS A 129 -11.92 -6.27 -16.79
N ILE A 130 -11.58 -5.07 -16.29
CA ILE A 130 -12.28 -4.40 -15.19
C ILE A 130 -13.60 -3.78 -15.69
N GLU A 131 -13.57 -3.15 -16.86
CA GLU A 131 -14.72 -2.44 -17.45
C GLU A 131 -15.61 -3.32 -18.31
N PHE A 132 -15.31 -4.62 -18.44
CA PHE A 132 -16.11 -5.54 -19.23
C PHE A 132 -17.56 -5.59 -18.71
N LYS A 133 -18.53 -5.24 -19.57
CA LYS A 133 -19.97 -5.02 -19.23
C LYS A 133 -20.22 -3.94 -18.16
N GLY A 134 -19.21 -3.12 -17.85
CA GLY A 134 -19.28 -2.02 -16.91
C GLY A 134 -19.82 -0.73 -17.53
N SER A 135 -19.93 0.30 -16.69
CA SER A 135 -20.38 1.64 -17.09
C SER A 135 -19.25 2.55 -17.61
N GLY A 136 -18.02 2.04 -17.72
CA GLY A 136 -16.83 2.80 -18.11
C GLY A 136 -16.17 3.60 -16.98
N ASN A 137 -16.79 3.60 -15.79
CA ASN A 137 -16.31 4.30 -14.59
C ASN A 137 -16.04 3.35 -13.41
N THR A 138 -16.09 2.04 -13.63
CA THR A 138 -15.92 1.03 -12.57
C THR A 138 -14.53 1.12 -11.95
N PHE A 139 -13.49 1.30 -12.76
CA PHE A 139 -12.11 1.46 -12.32
C PHE A 139 -11.91 2.74 -11.50
N GLU A 140 -12.40 3.89 -12.00
CA GLU A 140 -12.30 5.17 -11.26
C GLU A 140 -13.03 5.06 -9.91
N SER A 141 -14.24 4.50 -9.91
CA SER A 141 -15.04 4.29 -8.69
C SER A 141 -14.36 3.35 -7.71
N PHE A 142 -13.71 2.28 -8.21
CA PHE A 142 -12.94 1.35 -7.40
C PHE A 142 -11.75 2.03 -6.73
N VAL A 143 -10.95 2.81 -7.48
CA VAL A 143 -9.87 3.61 -6.90
C VAL A 143 -10.40 4.59 -5.85
N GLY A 144 -11.54 5.23 -6.12
CA GLY A 144 -12.22 6.10 -5.17
C GLY A 144 -12.61 5.42 -3.87
N ALA A 145 -13.18 4.22 -3.94
CA ALA A 145 -13.54 3.43 -2.77
C ALA A 145 -12.31 2.99 -1.96
N LEU A 146 -11.20 2.62 -2.62
CA LEU A 146 -9.94 2.31 -1.92
C LEU A 146 -9.40 3.52 -1.15
N VAL A 147 -9.38 4.70 -1.79
CA VAL A 147 -8.95 5.95 -1.15
C VAL A 147 -9.89 6.33 0.00
N GLY A 148 -11.21 6.21 -0.20
CA GLY A 148 -12.22 6.47 0.83
C GLY A 148 -12.05 5.57 2.05
N ILE A 149 -11.79 4.28 1.87
CA ILE A 149 -11.49 3.38 3.00
C ILE A 149 -10.25 3.84 3.76
N ILE A 150 -9.17 4.23 3.09
CA ILE A 150 -7.92 4.64 3.76
C ILE A 150 -8.10 5.97 4.52
N VAL A 151 -8.97 6.85 4.03
CA VAL A 151 -9.13 8.21 4.56
C VAL A 151 -10.23 8.31 5.61
N ASP A 152 -11.39 7.68 5.37
CA ASP A 152 -12.61 7.91 6.14
C ASP A 152 -12.90 6.79 7.16
N VAL A 153 -12.36 5.58 6.99
CA VAL A 153 -12.59 4.47 7.93
C VAL A 153 -11.59 4.54 9.09
N PRO A 154 -12.04 4.44 10.35
CA PRO A 154 -11.14 4.40 11.49
C PRO A 154 -10.41 3.05 11.57
N ILE A 155 -9.12 3.11 11.92
CA ILE A 155 -8.29 1.93 12.08
C ILE A 155 -8.58 1.30 13.44
N ASN A 156 -8.96 0.03 13.42
CA ASN A 156 -9.15 -0.81 14.59
C ASN A 156 -8.82 -2.27 14.23
N ASN A 157 -8.85 -3.17 15.21
CA ASN A 157 -8.50 -4.58 15.01
C ASN A 157 -9.32 -5.31 13.93
N GLN A 158 -10.52 -4.83 13.60
CA GLN A 158 -11.41 -5.44 12.61
C GLN A 158 -11.23 -4.83 11.20
N THR A 159 -10.90 -3.53 11.12
CA THR A 159 -10.69 -2.81 9.85
C THR A 159 -9.24 -2.84 9.38
N TYR A 160 -8.28 -3.15 10.25
CA TYR A 160 -6.84 -3.16 9.96
C TYR A 160 -6.49 -3.90 8.66
N LEU A 161 -7.03 -5.11 8.47
CA LEU A 161 -6.77 -5.91 7.27
C LEU A 161 -7.40 -5.32 6.01
N ILE A 162 -8.55 -4.65 6.14
CA ILE A 162 -9.19 -3.95 5.02
C ILE A 162 -8.32 -2.77 4.58
N HIS A 163 -7.78 -1.99 5.54
CA HIS A 163 -6.82 -0.92 5.24
C HIS A 163 -5.55 -1.47 4.56
N LEU A 164 -5.01 -2.57 5.09
CA LEU A 164 -3.81 -3.20 4.53
C LEU A 164 -4.03 -3.64 3.08
N GLU A 165 -5.13 -4.34 2.81
CA GLU A 165 -5.47 -4.76 1.44
C GLU A 165 -5.77 -3.56 0.53
N ALA A 166 -6.39 -2.49 1.04
CA ALA A 166 -6.65 -1.30 0.24
C ALA A 166 -5.35 -0.61 -0.19
N VAL A 167 -4.39 -0.47 0.73
CA VAL A 167 -3.04 0.05 0.42
C VAL A 167 -2.32 -0.89 -0.55
N THR A 168 -2.40 -2.21 -0.34
CA THR A 168 -1.76 -3.19 -1.23
C THR A 168 -2.36 -3.13 -2.65
N CYS A 169 -3.67 -3.02 -2.79
CA CYS A 169 -4.36 -2.90 -4.09
C CYS A 169 -3.89 -1.66 -4.86
N LEU A 170 -3.75 -0.51 -4.19
CA LEU A 170 -3.22 0.70 -4.82
C LEU A 170 -1.76 0.50 -5.27
N LEU A 171 -0.94 -0.19 -4.47
CA LEU A 171 0.43 -0.54 -4.86
C LEU A 171 0.47 -1.47 -6.08
N VAL A 172 -0.42 -2.46 -6.16
CA VAL A 172 -0.56 -3.35 -7.34
C VAL A 172 -0.91 -2.55 -8.59
N PHE A 173 -1.82 -1.57 -8.51
CA PHE A 173 -2.12 -0.74 -9.66
C PHE A 173 -0.93 0.12 -10.09
N LEU A 174 -0.24 0.73 -9.14
CA LEU A 174 0.95 1.53 -9.43
C LEU A 174 2.11 0.65 -9.93
N SER A 175 2.11 -0.65 -9.65
CA SER A 175 3.14 -1.57 -10.15
C SER A 175 3.09 -1.90 -11.62
N ILE A 176 2.00 -1.54 -12.30
CA ILE A 176 1.84 -1.83 -13.72
C ILE A 176 2.94 -1.23 -14.61
N GLN A 177 3.59 -0.15 -14.15
CA GLN A 177 4.72 0.47 -14.85
C GLN A 177 5.92 -0.47 -15.01
N ILE A 178 6.08 -1.43 -14.10
CA ILE A 178 7.14 -2.44 -14.20
C ILE A 178 6.93 -3.30 -15.45
N HIS A 179 5.68 -3.65 -15.73
CA HIS A 179 5.32 -4.64 -16.74
C HIS A 179 4.96 -4.00 -18.09
N SER A 180 4.47 -2.75 -18.09
CA SER A 180 3.97 -2.12 -19.31
C SER A 180 5.07 -1.53 -20.20
N GLY A 181 6.28 -1.31 -19.69
CA GLY A 181 7.41 -0.73 -20.44
C GLY A 181 7.17 0.70 -20.98
N ARG A 182 6.02 1.29 -20.67
CA ARG A 182 5.59 2.62 -21.16
C ARG A 182 5.97 3.70 -20.17
N ARG A 183 6.06 4.93 -20.69
CA ARG A 183 6.21 6.09 -19.83
C ARG A 183 4.97 6.29 -18.98
N SER A 184 5.21 6.72 -17.77
CA SER A 184 4.23 6.91 -16.72
C SER A 184 3.11 7.90 -17.08
N ASP A 185 3.41 8.88 -17.95
CA ASP A 185 2.51 9.95 -18.40
C ASP A 185 1.42 9.46 -19.36
N GLN A 186 1.67 8.31 -19.99
CA GLN A 186 0.75 7.65 -20.92
C GLN A 186 -0.13 6.60 -20.23
N SER A 187 0.16 6.27 -18.97
CA SER A 187 -0.63 5.29 -18.20
C SER A 187 -1.99 5.86 -17.80
N ASN A 188 -3.04 5.11 -18.14
CA ASN A 188 -4.41 5.37 -17.75
C ASN A 188 -4.60 5.23 -16.23
N VAL A 189 -3.97 4.23 -15.61
CA VAL A 189 -3.98 3.99 -14.16
C VAL A 189 -3.42 5.19 -13.41
N TYR A 190 -2.24 5.67 -13.82
CA TYR A 190 -1.63 6.84 -13.22
C TYR A 190 -2.39 8.12 -13.52
N ARG A 191 -3.01 8.25 -14.70
CA ARG A 191 -3.90 9.37 -14.99
C ARG A 191 -5.08 9.41 -14.02
N VAL A 192 -5.70 8.28 -13.70
CA VAL A 192 -6.81 8.22 -12.73
C VAL A 192 -6.34 8.55 -11.32
N ILE A 193 -5.22 8.00 -10.86
CA ILE A 193 -4.72 8.23 -9.49
C ILE A 193 -4.16 9.66 -9.32
N MET A 194 -3.43 10.19 -10.31
CA MET A 194 -2.72 11.48 -10.20
C MET A 194 -3.50 12.68 -10.74
N LYS A 195 -4.46 12.47 -11.64
CA LYS A 195 -5.27 13.54 -12.27
C LYS A 195 -6.78 13.32 -12.18
N GLY A 196 -7.24 12.19 -11.65
CA GLY A 196 -8.66 11.87 -11.55
C GLY A 196 -9.37 12.63 -10.44
N LYS A 197 -10.66 12.33 -10.26
CA LYS A 197 -11.53 13.02 -9.28
C LYS A 197 -11.05 12.89 -7.84
N HIS A 198 -10.41 11.77 -7.50
CA HIS A 198 -10.00 11.45 -6.14
C HIS A 198 -8.71 12.13 -5.69
N VAL A 199 -8.06 12.90 -6.56
CA VAL A 199 -6.89 13.74 -6.22
C VAL A 199 -7.21 14.77 -5.14
N ILE A 200 -8.48 15.19 -5.01
CA ILE A 200 -8.93 16.10 -3.95
C ILE A 200 -8.60 15.55 -2.55
N HIS A 201 -8.57 14.21 -2.39
CA HIS A 201 -8.23 13.56 -1.13
C HIS A 201 -6.71 13.45 -0.88
N ALA A 202 -5.85 13.90 -1.80
CA ALA A 202 -4.40 13.73 -1.68
C ALA A 202 -3.80 14.20 -0.34
N PRO A 203 -4.16 15.39 0.20
CA PRO A 203 -3.64 15.84 1.50
C PRO A 203 -4.07 14.92 2.65
N VAL A 204 -5.31 14.48 2.65
CA VAL A 204 -5.84 13.60 3.70
C VAL A 204 -5.30 12.18 3.56
N LEU A 205 -5.09 11.70 2.33
CA LEU A 205 -4.48 10.41 2.06
C LEU A 205 -3.03 10.37 2.57
N ILE A 206 -2.21 11.39 2.25
CA ILE A 206 -0.84 11.47 2.76
C ILE A 206 -0.84 11.59 4.28
N ARG A 207 -1.76 12.34 4.88
CA ARG A 207 -1.93 12.37 6.33
C ARG A 207 -2.19 10.98 6.90
N SER A 208 -3.20 10.27 6.40
CA SER A 208 -3.57 8.94 6.91
C SER A 208 -2.42 7.95 6.76
N LEU A 209 -1.74 7.92 5.62
CA LEU A 209 -0.60 7.04 5.39
C LEU A 209 0.60 7.39 6.30
N LEU A 210 0.86 8.68 6.55
CA LEU A 210 1.90 9.12 7.48
C LEU A 210 1.54 8.76 8.92
N THR A 211 0.28 8.93 9.32
CA THR A 211 -0.20 8.52 10.64
C THR A 211 -0.05 7.01 10.84
N ASN A 212 -0.34 6.19 9.81
CA ASN A 212 -0.10 4.74 9.86
C ASN A 212 1.38 4.42 10.04
N PHE A 213 2.24 5.14 9.33
CA PHE A 213 3.68 5.02 9.48
C PHE A 213 4.13 5.42 10.89
N ILE A 214 3.58 6.48 11.48
CA ILE A 214 3.92 6.95 12.82
C ILE A 214 3.44 5.97 13.91
N ASN A 215 2.21 5.49 13.81
CA ASN A 215 1.58 4.68 14.86
C ASN A 215 2.19 3.27 14.97
N GLN A 216 2.76 2.74 13.87
CA GLN A 216 3.40 1.41 13.85
C GLN A 216 2.50 0.33 14.48
N GLU A 217 1.21 0.33 14.14
CA GLU A 217 0.24 -0.62 14.69
C GLU A 217 0.60 -2.06 14.31
N LYS A 218 0.70 -2.91 15.33
CA LYS A 218 0.99 -4.32 15.18
C LYS A 218 -0.21 -5.08 14.64
N LEU A 219 0.06 -6.20 13.96
CA LEU A 219 -0.99 -7.08 13.47
C LEU A 219 -1.93 -7.53 14.61
N PRO A 220 -3.27 -7.38 14.46
CA PRO A 220 -4.22 -7.79 15.48
C PRO A 220 -4.16 -9.30 15.82
N PRO A 221 -4.30 -9.67 17.11
CA PRO A 221 -4.29 -11.07 17.54
C PRO A 221 -5.55 -11.81 17.05
N GLY A 222 -5.36 -12.90 16.32
CA GLY A 222 -6.44 -13.71 15.72
C GLY A 222 -6.26 -14.01 14.23
N TYR A 223 -5.43 -13.25 13.54
CA TYR A 223 -5.04 -13.50 12.14
C TYR A 223 -3.60 -13.99 11.99
N GLY A 224 -2.78 -13.89 13.03
CA GLY A 224 -1.53 -14.61 13.16
C GLY A 224 -1.75 -15.94 13.87
N GLY A 225 -1.48 -17.06 13.20
CA GLY A 225 -1.04 -18.25 13.94
C GLY A 225 0.14 -17.84 14.83
N GLY A 226 0.32 -18.48 15.99
CA GLY A 226 1.25 -18.06 17.04
C GLY A 226 2.75 -18.04 16.69
N HIS A 227 3.13 -17.95 15.42
CA HIS A 227 4.46 -17.62 14.94
C HIS A 227 4.25 -16.41 14.03
N GLY A 228 4.65 -15.22 14.51
CA GLY A 228 4.70 -14.03 13.65
C GLY A 228 5.54 -14.34 12.41
N HIS A 229 5.29 -13.64 11.29
CA HIS A 229 6.26 -13.27 10.24
C HIS A 229 5.52 -12.87 8.93
N SER A 230 5.07 -11.58 8.90
CA SER A 230 4.57 -10.65 7.85
C SER A 230 3.25 -10.86 7.13
N ILE A 231 2.88 -9.93 6.24
CA ILE A 231 1.88 -9.98 5.16
C ILE A 231 2.54 -9.18 4.02
N VAL A 232 2.53 -9.72 2.79
CA VAL A 232 2.84 -9.06 1.49
C VAL A 232 4.01 -8.04 1.50
N LEU A 233 5.26 -8.54 1.41
CA LEU A 233 6.47 -7.72 1.22
C LEU A 233 7.04 -7.76 -0.21
N GLY A 234 6.69 -8.75 -1.04
CA GLY A 234 7.28 -8.94 -2.37
C GLY A 234 7.04 -7.77 -3.33
N LEU A 235 5.77 -7.47 -3.61
CA LEU A 235 5.36 -6.44 -4.59
C LEU A 235 5.95 -5.06 -4.31
N ALA A 236 5.94 -4.64 -3.05
CA ALA A 236 6.38 -3.31 -2.66
C ALA A 236 7.91 -3.21 -2.58
N SER A 237 8.60 -4.32 -2.28
CA SER A 237 10.06 -4.39 -2.38
C SER A 237 10.53 -4.39 -3.83
N ASP A 238 9.81 -5.07 -4.74
CA ASP A 238 10.16 -5.10 -6.17
C ASP A 238 9.94 -3.72 -6.80
N LEU A 239 8.82 -3.06 -6.48
CA LEU A 239 8.56 -1.67 -6.84
C LEU A 239 9.62 -0.70 -6.32
N TRP A 240 10.01 -0.87 -5.06
CA TRP A 240 11.04 -0.05 -4.44
C TRP A 240 12.41 -0.29 -5.07
N SER A 241 12.75 -1.54 -5.33
CA SER A 241 13.97 -1.95 -6.00
C SER A 241 14.06 -1.32 -7.39
N ILE A 242 12.94 -1.22 -8.10
CA ILE A 242 12.89 -0.62 -9.44
C ILE A 242 12.93 0.92 -9.37
N LEU A 243 12.19 1.54 -8.45
CA LEU A 243 12.22 3.00 -8.23
C LEU A 243 13.60 3.50 -7.76
N THR A 244 14.35 2.66 -7.05
CA THR A 244 15.71 2.96 -6.58
C THR A 244 16.79 2.36 -7.49
N PHE A 245 16.44 1.77 -8.64
CA PHE A 245 17.34 1.05 -9.55
C PHE A 245 18.23 -0.01 -8.86
N SER A 246 17.78 -0.56 -7.74
CA SER A 246 18.43 -1.57 -6.91
C SER A 246 18.07 -2.98 -7.39
N ARG A 247 18.72 -3.48 -8.44
CA ARG A 247 18.56 -4.88 -8.87
C ARG A 247 19.42 -5.78 -7.99
N LYS A 248 18.85 -6.36 -6.92
CA LYS A 248 19.58 -7.35 -6.09
C LYS A 248 19.72 -8.67 -6.86
N SER A 249 20.96 -9.13 -7.02
CA SER A 249 21.28 -10.49 -7.43
C SER A 249 20.83 -11.46 -6.34
N SER A 250 20.23 -12.56 -6.77
CA SER A 250 19.74 -13.67 -5.96
C SER A 250 20.90 -14.39 -5.27
N GLU A 251 21.43 -13.84 -4.18
CA GLU A 251 22.29 -14.59 -3.27
C GLU A 251 21.72 -14.52 -1.85
N GLU A 252 21.44 -15.70 -1.32
CA GLU A 252 20.97 -15.96 0.03
C GLU A 252 21.98 -15.40 1.03
N LEU A 253 21.64 -14.25 1.61
CA LEU A 253 22.35 -13.69 2.76
C LEU A 253 21.33 -13.44 3.85
N THR A 254 21.55 -14.12 4.99
CA THR A 254 20.82 -13.95 6.23
C THR A 254 20.85 -12.48 6.67
N VAL A 255 19.73 -11.77 6.47
CA VAL A 255 19.56 -10.37 6.85
C VAL A 255 19.07 -10.31 8.30
N PRO A 256 19.86 -9.82 9.27
CA PRO A 256 19.32 -9.46 10.58
C PRO A 256 18.40 -8.23 10.38
N ASP A 257 17.26 -8.21 11.06
CA ASP A 257 16.22 -7.15 11.08
C ASP A 257 15.06 -7.25 10.07
N GLN A 258 14.80 -8.42 9.47
CA GLN A 258 13.52 -8.66 8.80
C GLN A 258 12.33 -8.66 9.80
N ASN A 259 12.55 -9.05 11.05
CA ASN A 259 11.48 -9.18 12.06
C ASN A 259 10.68 -7.89 12.28
N ASP A 260 11.31 -6.73 12.16
CA ASP A 260 10.72 -5.45 12.55
C ASP A 260 9.79 -4.85 11.47
N PHE A 261 10.01 -5.20 10.21
CA PHE A 261 9.12 -4.88 9.07
C PHE A 261 7.89 -5.78 9.05
N GLN A 262 8.03 -6.99 9.60
CA GLN A 262 6.99 -8.00 9.62
C GLN A 262 5.98 -7.81 10.75
N LEU A 263 6.35 -7.08 11.79
CA LEU A 263 5.47 -6.77 12.93
C LEU A 263 4.43 -5.70 12.58
N THR A 264 4.73 -4.79 11.63
CA THR A 264 3.91 -3.61 11.30
C THR A 264 3.70 -3.46 9.77
N PRO A 265 2.98 -4.40 9.13
CA PRO A 265 2.84 -4.42 7.67
C PRO A 265 2.12 -3.19 7.13
N LEU A 266 1.08 -2.69 7.81
CA LEU A 266 0.34 -1.50 7.37
C LEU A 266 1.21 -0.25 7.33
N ALA A 267 2.08 -0.06 8.31
CA ALA A 267 3.01 1.08 8.38
C ALA A 267 4.02 1.02 7.23
N THR A 268 4.58 -0.17 6.98
CA THR A 268 5.55 -0.40 5.91
C THR A 268 4.94 -0.16 4.53
N GLN A 269 3.76 -0.72 4.26
CA GLN A 269 3.10 -0.52 2.98
C GLN A 269 2.60 0.92 2.79
N SER A 270 2.16 1.58 3.85
CA SER A 270 1.76 2.99 3.80
C SER A 270 2.95 3.87 3.42
N LEU A 271 4.13 3.61 4.00
CA LEU A 271 5.38 4.28 3.64
C LEU A 271 5.72 4.07 2.16
N LEU A 272 5.67 2.82 1.68
CA LEU A 272 5.98 2.49 0.29
C LEU A 272 4.99 3.17 -0.67
N LEU A 273 3.69 3.19 -0.34
CA LEU A 273 2.68 3.89 -1.12
C LEU A 273 2.94 5.39 -1.17
N ILE A 274 3.28 6.04 -0.03
CA ILE A 274 3.69 7.46 -0.01
C ILE A 274 4.84 7.68 -0.98
N LEU A 275 5.87 6.84 -0.91
CA LEU A 275 7.08 7.06 -1.70
C LEU A 275 6.81 6.87 -3.20
N VAL A 276 6.04 5.86 -3.60
CA VAL A 276 5.60 5.67 -4.99
C VAL A 276 4.79 6.87 -5.48
N LEU A 277 3.84 7.35 -4.67
CA LEU A 277 3.00 8.49 -5.04
C LEU A 277 3.80 9.79 -5.18
N VAL A 278 4.78 10.03 -4.30
CA VAL A 278 5.55 11.29 -4.23
C VAL A 278 6.71 11.35 -5.24
N HIS A 279 7.31 10.21 -5.58
CA HIS A 279 8.41 10.12 -6.55
C HIS A 279 7.93 10.13 -8.00
N HIS A 280 6.64 10.08 -8.23
CA HIS A 280 6.11 10.04 -9.56
C HIS A 280 6.06 11.44 -10.21
N TRP A 281 6.57 11.54 -11.44
CA TRP A 281 6.71 12.80 -12.20
C TRP A 281 5.88 12.82 -13.51
N THR A 282 4.59 12.50 -13.45
CA THR A 282 3.71 12.60 -14.65
C THR A 282 3.08 13.95 -14.88
N THR A 283 3.23 14.86 -13.91
CA THR A 283 2.70 16.21 -13.96
C THR A 283 3.77 17.22 -13.61
N GLN A 284 3.61 18.45 -14.12
CA GLN A 284 4.42 19.59 -13.69
C GLN A 284 4.28 19.87 -12.18
N SER A 285 3.17 19.46 -11.57
CA SER A 285 2.92 19.53 -10.12
C SER A 285 2.26 18.25 -9.63
N ASN A 286 2.93 17.51 -8.75
CA ASN A 286 2.40 16.30 -8.14
C ASN A 286 1.66 16.69 -6.83
N PRO A 287 0.33 16.42 -6.74
CA PRO A 287 -0.49 16.83 -5.60
C PRO A 287 -0.01 16.16 -4.30
N TYR A 288 0.26 14.85 -4.31
CA TYR A 288 0.75 14.11 -3.15
C TYR A 288 2.11 14.64 -2.66
N ARG A 289 3.02 14.96 -3.60
CA ARG A 289 4.32 15.57 -3.30
C ARG A 289 4.16 16.96 -2.69
N SER A 290 3.24 17.77 -3.23
CA SER A 290 2.95 19.10 -2.70
C SER A 290 2.41 19.01 -1.26
N SER A 291 1.51 18.06 -1.00
CA SER A 291 0.93 17.82 0.33
C SER A 291 1.96 17.33 1.34
N LEU A 292 2.89 16.44 0.94
CA LEU A 292 3.95 15.98 1.85
C LEU A 292 4.87 17.13 2.27
N PHE A 293 5.20 18.04 1.34
CA PHE A 293 6.12 19.14 1.63
C PHE A 293 5.46 20.33 2.32
N SER A 294 4.13 20.44 2.25
CA SER A 294 3.35 21.48 2.92
C SER A 294 2.84 21.07 4.31
N CYS A 295 3.13 19.86 4.79
CA CYS A 295 2.63 19.41 6.08
C CYS A 295 3.19 20.25 7.24
N LEU A 296 2.33 20.50 8.24
CA LEU A 296 2.62 21.34 9.40
C LEU A 296 2.67 20.52 10.69
N ASN A 297 3.34 21.05 11.71
CA ASN A 297 3.37 20.41 13.03
C ASN A 297 2.01 20.54 13.72
N SER A 298 1.56 19.49 14.40
CA SER A 298 0.32 19.50 15.20
C SER A 298 0.34 20.55 16.31
N LEU A 299 1.52 20.85 16.84
CA LEU A 299 1.75 21.84 17.90
C LEU A 299 1.80 23.29 17.38
N ASP A 300 1.89 23.49 16.06
CA ASP A 300 1.90 24.82 15.47
C ASP A 300 0.45 25.35 15.36
N ASN A 301 0.13 26.31 16.23
CA ASN A 301 -1.18 26.97 16.28
C ASN A 301 -1.27 28.21 15.36
N SER A 302 -0.31 28.40 14.44
CA SER A 302 -0.40 29.47 13.46
C SER A 302 -1.71 29.37 12.65
N PRO A 303 -2.44 30.50 12.47
CA PRO A 303 -3.69 30.51 11.73
C PRO A 303 -3.41 30.19 10.26
N VAL A 304 -3.98 29.09 9.78
CA VAL A 304 -3.87 28.68 8.37
C VAL A 304 -4.82 29.55 7.55
N PRO A 305 -4.37 30.24 6.49
CA PRO A 305 -5.26 31.02 5.63
C PRO A 305 -6.29 30.10 4.94
N PRO A 306 -7.56 30.52 4.82
CA PRO A 306 -8.66 29.68 4.34
C PRO A 306 -8.47 29.21 2.88
N SER A 307 -7.65 29.90 2.08
CA SER A 307 -7.33 29.52 0.71
C SER A 307 -6.46 28.25 0.59
N ASN A 308 -5.72 27.89 1.64
CA ASN A 308 -4.81 26.73 1.65
C ASN A 308 -5.27 25.62 2.60
N ALA A 309 -6.42 25.79 3.27
CA ALA A 309 -6.92 24.85 4.26
C ALA A 309 -7.22 23.45 3.67
N SER A 310 -7.56 23.37 2.38
CA SER A 310 -7.81 22.10 1.69
C SER A 310 -6.53 21.33 1.36
N SER A 311 -5.38 22.00 1.25
CA SER A 311 -4.09 21.40 0.86
C SER A 311 -3.13 21.17 2.03
N LEU A 312 -3.45 21.70 3.21
CA LEU A 312 -2.62 21.64 4.41
C LEU A 312 -3.20 20.66 5.42
N PHE A 313 -2.32 19.87 6.02
CA PHE A 313 -2.67 19.01 7.14
C PHE A 313 -1.59 19.04 8.21
N LYS A 314 -2.00 18.73 9.45
CA LYS A 314 -1.12 18.70 10.61
C LYS A 314 -0.71 17.27 10.95
N VAL A 315 0.54 17.09 11.38
CA VAL A 315 1.13 15.82 11.84
C VAL A 315 1.96 16.08 13.09
N ASP A 316 1.99 15.12 14.01
CA ASP A 316 2.93 15.18 15.13
C ASP A 316 4.37 14.92 14.65
N PHE A 317 5.15 15.99 14.53
CA PHE A 317 6.54 15.91 14.10
C PHE A 317 7.43 15.21 15.13
N ASN A 318 7.07 15.19 16.41
CA ASN A 318 7.84 14.48 17.43
C ASN A 318 7.68 12.97 17.26
N ALA A 319 6.44 12.49 17.10
CA ALA A 319 6.18 11.07 16.86
C ALA A 319 6.77 10.61 15.51
N LEU A 320 6.71 11.46 14.48
CA LEU A 320 7.37 11.20 13.19
C LEU A 320 8.89 11.07 13.33
N TYR A 321 9.53 12.00 14.05
CA TYR A 321 10.97 11.95 14.32
C TYR A 321 11.37 10.66 15.03
N LEU A 322 10.72 10.33 16.15
CA LEU A 322 11.04 9.11 16.92
C LEU A 322 10.87 7.84 16.09
N THR A 323 9.87 7.81 15.21
CA THR A 323 9.64 6.68 14.31
C THR A 323 10.72 6.58 13.23
N LEU A 324 11.12 7.71 12.66
CA LEU A 324 12.22 7.79 11.70
C LEU A 324 13.54 7.33 12.34
N CYS A 325 13.84 7.72 13.58
CA CYS A 325 15.03 7.24 14.30
C CYS A 325 15.04 5.71 14.44
N LYS A 326 13.90 5.12 14.82
CA LYS A 326 13.76 3.66 14.96
C LYS A 326 13.92 2.92 13.63
N LYS A 327 13.46 3.51 12.52
CA LYS A 327 13.47 2.88 11.19
C LYS A 327 14.58 3.39 10.26
N ALA A 328 15.50 4.22 10.74
CA ALA A 328 16.55 4.87 9.94
C ALA A 328 17.54 3.90 9.28
N SER A 329 17.60 2.65 9.75
CA SER A 329 18.36 1.57 9.10
C SER A 329 17.75 1.06 7.80
N GLY A 330 16.51 1.42 7.46
CA GLY A 330 15.83 0.98 6.25
C GLY A 330 15.83 2.03 5.13
N ASP A 331 16.13 1.60 3.90
CA ASP A 331 16.18 2.44 2.69
C ASP A 331 14.95 3.35 2.53
N ALA A 332 13.73 2.82 2.72
CA ALA A 332 12.50 3.55 2.53
C ALA A 332 12.30 4.69 3.54
N ALA A 333 12.64 4.45 4.82
CA ALA A 333 12.53 5.45 5.87
C ALA A 333 13.61 6.53 5.71
N THR A 334 14.83 6.15 5.31
CA THR A 334 15.89 7.10 4.97
C THR A 334 15.50 7.99 3.79
N LEU A 335 14.84 7.44 2.75
CA LEU A 335 14.38 8.26 1.62
C LEU A 335 13.26 9.22 2.04
N LEU A 336 12.31 8.79 2.88
CA LEU A 336 11.30 9.70 3.44
C LEU A 336 11.95 10.84 4.24
N LEU A 337 12.91 10.52 5.10
CA LEU A 337 13.66 11.51 5.88
C LEU A 337 14.37 12.52 4.98
N TYR A 338 15.07 12.05 3.94
CA TYR A 338 15.71 12.93 2.97
C TYR A 338 14.71 13.87 2.30
N LEU A 339 13.57 13.35 1.82
CA LEU A 339 12.55 14.16 1.17
C LEU A 339 12.01 15.27 2.07
N LEU A 340 11.75 14.94 3.35
CA LEU A 340 11.28 15.90 4.34
C LEU A 340 12.35 16.95 4.66
N LEU A 341 13.60 16.55 4.87
CA LEU A 341 14.70 17.48 5.16
C LEU A 341 14.99 18.43 3.98
N HIS A 342 14.94 17.93 2.76
CA HIS A 342 15.29 18.70 1.58
C HIS A 342 14.18 19.69 1.15
N ARG A 343 12.90 19.36 1.36
CA ARG A 343 11.78 20.13 0.80
C ARG A 343 10.79 20.68 1.83
N ASN A 344 10.74 20.14 3.04
CA ASN A 344 9.88 20.65 4.10
C ASN A 344 10.72 21.48 5.10
N SER A 345 10.65 22.81 4.96
CA SER A 345 11.40 23.73 5.82
C SER A 345 10.92 23.74 7.27
N THR A 346 9.63 23.45 7.53
CA THR A 346 9.09 23.44 8.89
C THR A 346 9.59 22.20 9.64
N PHE A 347 9.60 21.04 8.98
CA PHE A 347 10.18 19.82 9.53
C PHE A 347 11.69 19.94 9.73
N LYS A 348 12.43 20.50 8.75
CA LYS A 348 13.87 20.76 8.90
C LYS A 348 14.17 21.62 10.13
N ARG A 349 13.45 22.74 10.30
CA ARG A 349 13.63 23.63 11.47
C ARG A 349 13.28 22.93 12.78
N HIS A 350 12.19 22.17 12.81
CA HIS A 350 11.81 21.38 13.98
C HIS A 350 12.92 20.40 14.37
N LEU A 351 13.46 19.66 13.40
CA LEU A 351 14.51 18.68 13.63
C LEU A 351 15.81 19.33 14.12
N LEU A 352 16.25 20.42 13.52
CA LEU A 352 17.49 21.11 13.91
C LEU A 352 17.39 21.79 15.29
N SER A 353 16.19 22.13 15.74
CA SER A 353 15.98 22.68 17.10
C SER A 353 16.06 21.65 18.23
N ARG A 354 16.23 20.35 17.92
CA ARG A 354 16.22 19.28 18.91
C ARG A 354 17.60 18.99 19.48
N MET A 355 17.63 18.62 20.75
CA MET A 355 18.85 18.21 21.46
C MET A 355 19.18 16.72 21.30
N ASP A 356 18.25 15.89 20.81
CA ASP A 356 18.37 14.42 20.75
C ASP A 356 18.71 13.89 19.34
N LEU A 357 19.38 14.70 18.51
CA LEU A 357 19.76 14.37 17.13
C LEU A 357 20.67 13.13 17.03
N GLU A 358 21.42 12.82 18.08
CA GLU A 358 22.25 11.61 18.16
C GLU A 358 21.45 10.32 17.90
N GLN A 359 20.17 10.27 18.31
CA GLN A 359 19.31 9.11 18.10
C GLN A 359 19.04 8.83 16.62
N LEU A 360 19.15 9.86 15.78
CA LEU A 360 19.00 9.74 14.32
C LEU A 360 20.36 9.47 13.65
N ILE A 361 21.41 10.14 14.11
CA ILE A 361 22.75 10.06 13.53
C ILE A 361 23.35 8.67 13.75
N ILE A 362 23.23 8.09 14.94
CA ILE A 362 23.85 6.79 15.28
C ILE A 362 23.36 5.67 14.34
N PRO A 363 22.06 5.48 14.08
CA PRO A 363 21.59 4.51 13.09
C PRO A 363 22.14 4.77 11.68
N ILE A 364 22.20 6.03 11.24
CA ILE A 364 22.71 6.40 9.92
C ILE A 364 24.21 6.09 9.81
N LEU A 365 25.00 6.42 10.83
CA LEU A 365 26.41 6.09 10.90
C LEU A 365 26.65 4.58 10.94
N LYS A 366 25.79 3.81 11.63
CA LYS A 366 25.87 2.35 11.65
C LYS A 366 25.63 1.76 10.25
N THR A 367 24.71 2.34 9.48
CA THR A 367 24.51 1.98 8.07
C THR A 367 25.76 2.27 7.24
N LEU A 368 26.38 3.45 7.41
CA LEU A 368 27.61 3.81 6.70
C LEU A 368 28.82 2.96 7.11
N TYR A 369 28.91 2.57 8.39
CA TYR A 369 29.95 1.69 8.89
C TYR A 369 29.83 0.29 8.27
N ASN A 370 28.60 -0.20 8.09
CA ASN A 370 28.29 -1.46 7.42
C ASN A 370 28.16 -1.33 5.89
N ALA A 371 28.70 -0.26 5.30
CA ALA A 371 28.66 0.04 3.87
C ALA A 371 28.90 -1.15 2.92
N PRO A 372 29.86 -2.07 3.12
CA PRO A 372 30.05 -3.19 2.20
C PRO A 372 28.83 -4.12 2.07
N ASN A 373 27.93 -4.11 3.06
CA ASN A 373 26.70 -4.91 3.07
C ASN A 373 25.43 -4.08 2.75
N SER A 374 25.57 -2.79 2.47
CA SER A 374 24.45 -1.85 2.24
C SER A 374 24.38 -1.42 0.77
N ASN A 375 23.17 -1.07 0.32
CA ASN A 375 22.96 -0.59 -1.04
C ASN A 375 23.70 0.75 -1.26
N SER A 376 24.35 0.92 -2.42
CA SER A 376 25.08 2.15 -2.76
C SER A 376 24.20 3.41 -2.63
N HIS A 377 22.94 3.35 -3.08
CA HIS A 377 21.99 4.44 -2.93
C HIS A 377 21.67 4.78 -1.48
N HIS A 378 21.51 3.77 -0.61
CA HIS A 378 21.24 4.00 0.81
C HIS A 378 22.41 4.71 1.50
N ILE A 379 23.65 4.37 1.10
CA ILE A 379 24.87 5.05 1.53
C ILE A 379 24.88 6.52 1.06
N TYR A 380 24.63 6.77 -0.23
CA TYR A 380 24.59 8.13 -0.78
C TYR A 380 23.55 9.01 -0.08
N MET A 381 22.33 8.48 0.11
CA MET A 381 21.25 9.23 0.76
C MET A 381 21.58 9.51 2.23
N SER A 382 22.19 8.55 2.92
CA SER A 382 22.67 8.70 4.29
C SER A 382 23.75 9.78 4.41
N LEU A 383 24.70 9.83 3.46
CA LEU A 383 25.73 10.88 3.40
C LEU A 383 25.11 12.26 3.14
N ILE A 384 24.15 12.36 2.22
CA ILE A 384 23.47 13.63 1.94
C ILE A 384 22.70 14.12 3.17
N ILE A 385 22.03 13.23 3.90
CA ILE A 385 21.35 13.58 5.14
C ILE A 385 22.35 14.12 6.17
N LEU A 386 23.48 13.44 6.39
CA LEU A 386 24.52 13.92 7.30
C LEU A 386 25.08 15.28 6.88
N LEU A 387 25.27 15.50 5.57
CA LEU A 387 25.73 16.77 5.03
C LEU A 387 24.72 17.90 5.32
N ILE A 388 23.43 17.67 5.02
CA ILE A 388 22.34 18.64 5.30
C ILE A 388 22.26 18.98 6.80
N LEU A 389 22.51 18.01 7.68
CA LEU A 389 22.51 18.22 9.12
C LEU A 389 23.76 19.00 9.58
N SER A 390 24.93 18.72 8.98
CA SER A 390 26.20 19.38 9.32
C SER A 390 26.36 20.81 8.81
N GLU A 391 25.50 21.25 7.89
CA GLU A 391 25.49 22.62 7.37
C GLU A 391 24.93 23.66 8.36
N ASP A 392 24.26 23.22 9.43
CA ASP A 392 23.71 24.13 10.44
C ASP A 392 24.76 24.42 11.54
N ASP A 393 24.96 25.69 11.88
CA ASP A 393 25.89 26.14 12.93
C ASP A 393 25.58 25.56 14.33
N SER A 394 24.35 25.08 14.52
CA SER A 394 23.89 24.39 15.74
C SER A 394 24.33 22.92 15.85
N PHE A 395 24.84 22.33 14.76
CA PHE A 395 25.37 20.97 14.71
C PHE A 395 26.83 20.95 15.22
N LYS A 396 27.01 20.94 16.54
CA LYS A 396 28.32 20.81 17.20
C LYS A 396 28.37 19.64 18.17
#